data_AF-A0A1G5SV53-F1
#
_entry.id   AF-A0A1G5SV53-F1
#
_cell.length_a   1.000
_cell.length_b   1.000
_cell.length_c   1.000
_cell.angle_alpha   90.00
_cell.angle_beta   90.00
_cell.angle_gamma   90.00
#
_symmetry.space_group_name_H-M   'P 1'
#
loop_
_entity.id
_entity.type
_entity.pdbx_description
1 polymer ?
#
loop_
_entity_poly.entity_id
_entity_poly.type
_entity_poly.pdbx_seq_one_letter_code
_entity_poly.pdbx_strand_id
1 'polypeptide(L)' 'MAEQPANPFGLSLPLRIERLEEAIKVVDANGKACAYFYICAERERRLQTRRLSPEEGVEAARICARALTDALEGRG' A
#
# COMPACT_ATOMS: atom_id res chain seq x y z
N MET A 1 15.52 3.21 -29.17
CA MET A 1 15.02 3.72 -27.87
C MET A 1 14.14 2.63 -27.31
N ALA A 2 14.46 2.07 -26.14
CA ALA A 2 13.62 1.04 -25.53
C ALA A 2 12.38 1.72 -24.94
N GLU A 3 11.20 1.40 -25.46
CA GLU A 3 9.93 1.73 -24.80
C GLU A 3 9.97 1.10 -23.40
N GLN A 4 9.98 1.92 -22.35
CA GLN A 4 9.68 1.42 -21.01
C GLN A 4 8.25 0.88 -21.05
N PRO A 5 7.99 -0.33 -20.52
CA PRO A 5 6.63 -0.81 -20.43
C PRO A 5 5.81 0.19 -19.61
N ALA A 6 4.55 0.40 -20.00
CA ALA A 6 3.57 1.29 -19.37
C ALA A 6 3.29 0.99 -17.87
N ASN A 7 4.04 0.07 -17.25
CA ASN A 7 3.89 -0.39 -15.90
C ASN A 7 5.28 -0.73 -15.32
N PRO A 8 6.01 0.26 -14.78
CA PRO A 8 7.37 0.06 -14.26
C PRO A 8 7.43 -0.85 -13.02
N PHE A 9 6.29 -1.18 -12.41
CA PHE A 9 6.22 -1.95 -11.17
C PHE A 9 5.69 -3.38 -11.34
N GLY A 10 5.21 -3.74 -12.54
CA GLY A 10 4.56 -5.02 -12.79
C GLY A 10 3.38 -5.28 -11.84
N LEU A 11 2.51 -4.29 -11.68
CA LEU A 11 1.31 -4.33 -10.83
C LEU A 11 0.03 -4.20 -11.66
N SER A 12 -1.00 -4.97 -11.36
CA SER A 12 -2.28 -4.87 -12.09
C SER A 12 -3.33 -4.05 -11.34
N LEU A 13 -3.96 -3.10 -12.03
CA LEU A 13 -5.10 -2.33 -11.50
C LEU A 13 -6.40 -3.17 -11.54
N PRO A 14 -7.38 -2.89 -10.66
CA PRO A 14 -7.35 -1.91 -9.57
C PRO A 14 -6.53 -2.39 -8.37
N LEU A 15 -5.94 -1.44 -7.63
CA LEU A 15 -5.36 -1.71 -6.32
C LEU A 15 -6.45 -1.78 -5.27
N ARG A 16 -6.32 -2.73 -4.33
CA ARG A 16 -7.25 -2.94 -3.21
C ARG A 16 -6.49 -2.86 -1.89
N ILE A 17 -7.20 -2.49 -0.83
CA ILE A 17 -6.65 -2.45 0.53
C ILE A 17 -7.24 -3.62 1.30
N GLU A 18 -6.38 -4.45 1.87
CA GLU A 18 -6.76 -5.57 2.73
C GLU A 18 -6.22 -5.37 4.14
N ARG A 19 -7.04 -5.67 5.14
CA ARG A 19 -6.65 -5.62 6.55
C ARG A 19 -6.34 -7.02 7.06
N LEU A 20 -5.18 -7.13 7.69
CA LEU A 20 -4.72 -8.29 8.44
C LEU A 20 -4.71 -7.95 9.94
N GLU A 21 -4.39 -8.93 10.78
CA GLU A 21 -4.35 -8.75 12.24
C GLU A 21 -3.36 -7.67 12.67
N GLU A 22 -2.11 -7.74 12.18
CA GLU A 22 -1.04 -6.80 12.54
C GLU A 22 -0.58 -5.88 11.38
N ALA A 23 -1.29 -5.89 10.25
CA ALA A 23 -0.91 -5.08 9.09
C ALA A 23 -2.11 -4.69 8.24
N ILE A 24 -1.94 -3.63 7.45
CA ILE A 24 -2.81 -3.30 6.31
C ILE A 24 -1.93 -3.40 5.07
N LYS A 25 -2.39 -4.08 4.03
CA LYS A 25 -1.63 -4.25 2.79
C LYS A 25 -2.40 -3.70 1.61
N VAL A 26 -1.65 -3.16 0.65
CA VAL A 26 -2.17 -2.81 -0.68
C VAL A 26 -1.86 -3.98 -1.59
N VAL A 27 -2.87 -4.51 -2.28
CA VAL A 27 -2.74 -5.63 -3.21
C VAL A 27 -3.23 -5.24 -4.59
N ASP A 28 -2.64 -5.84 -5.61
CA ASP A 28 -3.05 -5.65 -6.99
C ASP A 28 -4.26 -6.54 -7.37
N ALA A 29 -4.73 -6.44 -8.61
CA ALA A 29 -5.87 -7.22 -9.10
C ALA A 29 -5.61 -8.74 -9.11
N ASN A 30 -4.35 -9.16 -9.23
CA ASN A 30 -3.92 -10.55 -9.20
C ASN A 30 -3.60 -11.06 -7.78
N GLY A 31 -3.76 -10.21 -6.76
CA GLY A 31 -3.48 -10.54 -5.36
C GLY A 31 -2.01 -10.39 -4.94
N LYS A 32 -1.16 -9.82 -5.79
CA LYS A 32 0.23 -9.49 -5.44
C LYS A 32 0.24 -8.31 -4.45
N ALA A 33 0.93 -8.47 -3.32
CA ALA A 33 1.09 -7.39 -2.36
C ALA A 33 2.11 -6.35 -2.86
N CYS A 34 1.70 -5.09 -2.89
CA CYS A 34 2.50 -3.95 -3.35
C CYS A 34 3.16 -3.22 -2.17
N ALA A 35 2.48 -3.16 -1.02
CA ALA A 35 2.94 -2.47 0.17
C ALA A 35 2.31 -3.07 1.43
N TYR A 36 3.03 -2.98 2.56
CA TYR A 36 2.56 -3.34 3.89
C TYR A 36 2.74 -2.19 4.86
N PHE A 37 1.73 -1.95 5.67
CA PHE A 37 1.69 -0.96 6.74
C PHE A 37 1.45 -1.70 8.05
N TYR A 38 2.50 -1.87 8.86
CA TYR A 38 2.39 -2.58 10.13
C TYR A 38 1.68 -1.70 11.16
N ILE A 39 0.64 -2.26 11.78
CA ILE A 39 -0.22 -1.54 12.72
C ILE A 39 -0.15 -2.15 14.12
N CYS A 40 -0.41 -1.32 15.12
CA CYS A 40 -0.60 -1.73 16.51
C CYS A 40 -1.57 -0.75 17.21
N ALA A 41 -2.64 -1.28 17.79
CA ALA A 41 -3.62 -0.48 18.53
C ALA A 41 -3.03 0.04 19.85
N GLU A 42 -2.22 -0.78 20.51
CA GLU A 42 -1.63 -0.48 21.82
C GLU A 42 -0.48 0.51 21.69
N ARG A 43 -0.57 1.63 22.41
CA ARG A 43 0.27 2.82 22.19
C ARG A 43 1.73 2.61 22.57
N GLU A 44 2.02 1.92 23.67
CA GLU A 44 3.41 1.75 24.13
C GLU A 44 4.17 0.83 23.18
N ARG A 45 3.57 -0.33 22.84
CA ARG A 45 4.11 -1.23 21.82
C ARG A 45 4.24 -0.55 20.47
N ARG A 46 3.30 0.33 20.09
CA ARG A 46 3.41 1.13 18.86
C ARG A 46 4.64 2.01 18.84
N LEU A 47 4.91 2.75 19.92
CA LEU A 47 6.09 3.63 20.04
C LEU A 47 7.40 2.83 19.99
N GLN A 48 7.45 1.67 20.63
CA GLN A 48 8.63 0.81 20.64
C GLN A 48 8.91 0.18 19.27
N THR A 49 7.87 -0.23 18.55
CA THR A 49 7.98 -0.94 17.28
C THR A 49 7.88 -0.05 16.04
N ARG A 50 7.66 1.27 16.24
CA ARG A 50 7.44 2.26 15.17
C ARG A 50 6.33 1.87 14.20
N ARG A 51 5.30 1.20 14.73
CA ARG A 51 4.10 0.82 13.96
C ARG A 51 3.15 2.02 13.86
N LEU A 52 2.19 1.93 12.95
CA LEU A 52 1.09 2.90 12.85
C LEU A 52 -0.06 2.50 13.76
N SER A 53 -0.93 3.45 14.11
CA SER A 53 -2.26 3.08 14.61
C SER A 53 -3.04 2.37 13.49
N PRO A 54 -4.08 1.59 13.81
CA PRO A 54 -4.94 1.01 12.78
C PRO A 54 -5.51 2.05 11.81
N GLU A 55 -5.92 3.21 12.33
CA GLU A 55 -6.49 4.33 11.57
C GLU A 55 -5.43 4.97 10.67
N GLU A 56 -4.25 5.26 11.22
CA GLU A 56 -3.10 5.79 10.47
C GLU A 56 -2.66 4.82 9.37
N GLY A 57 -2.69 3.51 9.64
CA GLY A 57 -2.37 2.48 8.64
C GLY A 57 -3.38 2.41 7.50
N VAL A 58 -4.67 2.60 7.77
CA VAL A 58 -5.70 2.67 6.72
C VAL A 58 -5.45 3.90 5.83
N GLU A 59 -5.19 5.05 6.45
CA GLU A 59 -4.99 6.29 5.71
C GLU A 59 -3.70 6.25 4.86
N ALA A 60 -2.61 5.74 5.42
CA ALA A 60 -1.36 5.52 4.69
C ALA A 60 -1.55 4.57 3.50
N ALA A 61 -2.31 3.48 3.68
CA ALA A 61 -2.62 2.53 2.61
C ALA A 61 -3.46 3.18 1.49
N ARG A 62 -4.42 4.05 1.84
CA ARG A 62 -5.23 4.80 0.85
C ARG A 62 -4.39 5.75 0.02
N ILE A 63 -3.54 6.54 0.68
CA ILE A 63 -2.64 7.48 0.00
C ILE A 63 -1.70 6.71 -0.93
N CYS A 64 -1.11 5.61 -0.44
CA CYS A 64 -0.21 4.77 -1.24
C CYS A 64 -0.92 4.13 -2.45
N ALA A 65 -2.10 3.54 -2.26
CA ALA A 65 -2.86 2.94 -3.35
C ALA A 65 -3.23 3.98 -4.43
N ARG A 66 -3.60 5.21 -4.01
CA ARG A 66 -3.89 6.29 -4.95
C ARG A 66 -2.65 6.74 -5.71
N ALA A 67 -1.55 7.03 -5.02
CA ALA A 67 -0.30 7.47 -5.65
C ALA A 67 0.25 6.42 -6.63
N LEU A 68 0.17 5.13 -6.28
CA LEU A 68 0.54 4.03 -7.19
C LEU A 68 -0.40 3.93 -8.38
N THR A 69 -1.69 4.13 -8.19
CA THR A 69 -2.66 4.14 -9.31
C THR A 69 -2.36 5.29 -10.27
N ASP A 70 -2.17 6.50 -9.75
CA ASP A 70 -1.83 7.70 -10.53
C ASP A 70 -0.53 7.48 -11.34
N ALA A 71 0.50 6.90 -10.72
CA ALA A 71 1.75 6.56 -11.40
C ALA A 71 1.59 5.48 -12.50
N LEU A 72 0.74 4.47 -12.28
CA LEU A 72 0.48 3.40 -13.24
C LEU A 72 -0.40 3.86 -14.41
N GLU A 73 -1.29 4.83 -14.18
CA GLU A 73 -2.12 5.45 -15.23
C GLU A 73 -1.41 6.58 -15.98
N GLY A 74 -0.18 6.93 -15.60
CA GLY A 74 0.58 8.04 -16.20
C GLY A 74 0.02 9.41 -15.86
N ARG A 75 -0.65 9.55 -14.71
CA ARG A 75 -1.22 10.80 -14.18
C ARG A 75 -0.30 11.36 -13.09
N GLY A 76 0.84 11.92 -13.48
CA GLY A 76 1.85 12.45 -12.54
C GLY A 76 2.49 13.74 -13.04
#